data_AF-A0A2K1P080-F1
#
_entry.id   AF-A0A2K1P080-F1
#
_cell.length_a   1.000
_cell.length_b   1.000
_cell.length_c   1.000
_cell.angle_alpha   90.00
_cell.angle_beta   90.00
_cell.angle_gamma   90.00
#
_symmetry.space_group_name_H-M   'P 1'
#
loop_
_entity.id
_entity.type
_entity.pdbx_description
1 polymer ?
#
loop_
_entity_poly.entity_id
_entity_poly.type
_entity_poly.pdbx_seq_one_letter_code
_entity_poly.pdbx_strand_id
1 'polypeptide(L)'
;MQSILTILPQPFYNKITKLWNELEKNFNVKWVKYNVPFPHITLAVEDINKENIGQITSYLSDKKLKYQIKLESLSLVHRDLGKEVEIDQTFGIPKRRKRKN
;
A
#
# COMPACT_ATOMS: atom_id res chain seq x y z
N MET A 1 -4.43 -14.61 10.78
CA MET A 1 -3.44 -13.56 10.46
C MET A 1 -3.92 -12.25 11.09
N GLN A 2 -3.12 -11.66 11.97
CA GLN A 2 -3.36 -10.29 12.45
C GLN A 2 -2.38 -9.35 11.74
N SER A 3 -2.72 -8.07 11.67
CA SER A 3 -1.92 -7.07 10.95
C SER A 3 -2.07 -5.70 11.58
N ILE A 4 -1.01 -4.90 11.52
CA ILE A 4 -1.02 -3.47 11.86
C ILE A 4 -0.81 -2.69 10.59
N LEU A 5 -1.67 -1.70 10.36
CA LEU A 5 -1.69 -0.89 9.16
C LEU A 5 -1.88 0.58 9.49
N THR A 6 -1.48 1.45 8.57
CA THR A 6 -1.79 2.88 8.59
C THR A 6 -2.86 3.17 7.54
N ILE A 7 -3.86 3.97 7.87
CA ILE A 7 -4.85 4.41 6.88
C ILE A 7 -4.32 5.66 6.19
N LEU A 8 -4.39 5.71 4.86
CA LEU A 8 -3.97 6.90 4.14
C LEU A 8 -4.88 8.09 4.48
N PRO A 9 -4.31 9.26 4.86
CA PRO A 9 -5.12 10.45 5.11
C PRO A 9 -5.63 11.04 3.79
N GLN A 10 -6.62 11.93 3.89
CA GLN A 10 -6.99 12.76 2.75
C GLN A 10 -5.84 13.71 2.36
N PRO A 11 -5.64 14.01 1.07
CA PRO A 11 -6.45 13.58 -0.09
C PRO A 11 -6.00 12.24 -0.70
N PHE A 12 -5.01 11.55 -0.12
CA PHE A 12 -4.42 10.35 -0.70
C PHE A 12 -5.38 9.17 -0.73
N TYR A 13 -6.20 9.02 0.31
CA TYR A 13 -7.28 8.03 0.34
C TYR A 13 -8.11 8.08 -0.95
N ASN A 14 -8.69 9.25 -1.26
CA ASN A 14 -9.54 9.41 -2.43
C ASN A 14 -8.79 9.21 -3.75
N LYS A 15 -7.52 9.63 -3.83
CA LYS A 15 -6.69 9.40 -5.01
C LYS A 15 -6.46 7.92 -5.28
N ILE A 16 -6.12 7.14 -4.25
CA ILE A 16 -5.88 5.70 -4.42
C ILE A 16 -7.17 4.94 -4.70
N THR A 17 -8.26 5.25 -4.00
CA THR A 17 -9.58 4.64 -4.28
C THR A 17 -10.05 4.93 -5.71
N LYS A 18 -9.81 6.15 -6.21
CA LYS A 18 -10.09 6.50 -7.60
C LYS A 18 -9.26 5.67 -8.58
N LEU A 19 -7.96 5.48 -8.32
CA LEU A 19 -7.10 4.63 -9.15
C LEU A 19 -7.60 3.18 -9.18
N TRP A 20 -8.02 2.62 -8.03
CA TRP A 20 -8.59 1.26 -8.00
C TRP A 20 -9.86 1.14 -8.88
N ASN A 21 -10.74 2.15 -8.83
CA ASN A 21 -11.91 2.18 -9.70
C ASN A 21 -11.54 2.29 -11.19
N GLU A 22 -10.51 3.06 -11.53
CA GLU A 22 -10.02 3.18 -12.91
C GLU A 22 -9.41 1.85 -13.41
N LEU A 23 -8.68 1.14 -12.54
CA LEU A 23 -8.11 -0.17 -12.87
C LEU A 23 -9.20 -1.23 -13.11
N GLU A 24 -10.23 -1.25 -12.28
CA GLU A 24 -11.39 -2.11 -12.52
C GLU A 24 -12.08 -1.74 -13.83
N LYS A 25 -12.41 -0.46 -14.03
CA LYS A 25 -13.16 0.00 -15.21
C LYS A 25 -12.43 -0.29 -16.52
N ASN A 26 -11.13 -0.05 -16.56
CA ASN A 26 -10.35 -0.10 -17.81
C ASN A 26 -9.74 -1.47 -18.08
N PHE A 27 -9.47 -2.27 -17.03
CA PHE A 27 -8.72 -3.52 -17.16
C PHE A 27 -9.37 -4.70 -16.42
N ASN A 28 -10.57 -4.53 -15.86
CA ASN A 28 -11.29 -5.56 -15.10
C ASN A 28 -10.50 -6.09 -13.87
N VAL A 29 -9.58 -5.28 -13.32
CA VAL A 29 -8.80 -5.63 -12.13
C VAL A 29 -9.62 -5.33 -10.88
N LYS A 30 -10.18 -6.38 -10.28
CA LYS A 30 -11.21 -6.29 -9.23
C LYS A 30 -10.73 -6.58 -7.82
N TRP A 31 -9.71 -7.44 -7.70
CA TRP A 31 -9.36 -8.07 -6.43
C TRP A 31 -9.12 -7.05 -5.30
N VAL A 32 -8.33 -6.00 -5.56
CA VAL A 32 -8.01 -4.98 -4.56
C VAL A 32 -9.26 -4.26 -4.05
N LYS A 33 -10.18 -3.89 -4.95
CA LYS A 33 -11.37 -3.12 -4.58
C LYS A 33 -12.32 -3.91 -3.66
N TYR A 34 -12.41 -5.23 -3.87
CA TYR A 34 -13.34 -6.08 -3.11
C TYR A 34 -12.72 -6.71 -1.86
N ASN A 35 -11.39 -6.85 -1.81
CA ASN A 35 -10.72 -7.54 -0.69
C ASN A 35 -9.93 -6.57 0.21
N VAL A 36 -9.68 -5.34 -0.23
CA VAL A 36 -9.01 -4.32 0.57
C VAL A 36 -10.01 -3.23 0.97
N PRO A 37 -10.35 -3.10 2.26
CA PRO A 37 -11.44 -2.21 2.70
C PRO A 37 -11.12 -0.72 2.57
N PHE A 38 -9.84 -0.35 2.67
CA PHE A 38 -9.38 1.03 2.59
C PHE A 38 -7.92 1.10 2.13
N PRO A 39 -7.51 2.17 1.41
CA PRO A 39 -6.11 2.43 1.11
C PRO A 39 -5.27 2.57 2.38
N HIS A 40 -4.26 1.71 2.51
CA HIS A 40 -3.38 1.66 3.66
C HIS A 40 -1.94 1.34 3.28
N ILE A 41 -1.01 1.58 4.21
CA ILE A 41 0.33 1.01 4.17
C ILE A 41 0.43 0.03 5.33
N THR A 42 0.71 -1.23 5.01
CA THR A 42 0.95 -2.30 5.97
C THR A 42 2.25 -2.04 6.73
N LEU A 43 2.22 -2.12 8.07
CA LEU A 43 3.41 -1.99 8.91
C LEU A 43 3.92 -3.35 9.41
N ALA A 44 3.02 -4.28 9.72
CA ALA A 44 3.35 -5.62 10.19
C ALA A 44 2.19 -6.61 9.91
N VAL A 45 2.51 -7.89 9.70
CA VAL A 45 1.57 -8.97 9.39
C VAL A 45 2.05 -10.29 10.02
N GLU A 46 1.10 -11.21 10.23
CA GLU A 46 1.31 -12.60 10.66
C GLU A 46 1.72 -12.78 12.13
N ASP A 47 2.77 -12.13 12.58
CA ASP A 47 3.41 -12.31 13.89
C ASP A 47 2.82 -11.43 15.02
N ILE A 48 1.71 -10.75 14.77
CA ILE A 48 0.99 -9.95 15.76
C ILE A 48 0.03 -10.83 16.56
N ASN A 49 0.12 -10.76 17.89
CA ASN A 49 -0.67 -11.57 18.80
C ASN A 49 -1.00 -10.81 20.10
N LYS A 50 -1.73 -11.48 21.01
CA LYS A 50 -2.16 -10.87 22.27
C LYS A 50 -0.99 -10.57 23.21
N GLU A 51 0.12 -11.28 23.10
CA GLU A 51 1.29 -11.08 23.95
C GLU A 51 2.09 -9.83 23.56
N ASN A 52 2.21 -9.53 22.26
CA ASN A 52 3.07 -8.45 21.77
C ASN A 52 2.33 -7.14 21.40
N ILE A 53 1.00 -7.16 21.21
CA ILE A 53 0.26 -5.98 20.74
C ILE A 53 0.40 -4.75 21.64
N GLY A 54 0.45 -4.93 22.96
CA GLY A 54 0.64 -3.82 23.91
C GLY A 54 1.99 -3.12 23.73
N GLN A 55 3.06 -3.89 23.55
CA GLN A 55 4.40 -3.35 23.33
C GLN A 55 4.49 -2.66 21.96
N ILE A 56 3.93 -3.27 20.91
CA ILE A 56 3.96 -2.70 19.57
C ILE A 56 3.18 -1.37 19.54
N THR A 57 1.99 -1.32 20.12
CA THR A 57 1.17 -0.10 20.16
C THR A 57 1.85 1.02 20.96
N SER A 58 2.45 0.71 22.10
CA SER A 58 3.24 1.68 22.88
C SER A 58 4.46 2.19 22.09
N TYR A 59 5.15 1.31 21.37
CA TYR A 59 6.29 1.73 20.55
C TYR A 59 5.87 2.66 19.41
N LEU A 60 4.73 2.36 18.77
CA LEU A 60 4.21 3.14 17.64
C LEU A 60 3.58 4.48 18.07
N SER A 61 3.00 4.58 19.28
CA SER A 61 2.39 5.83 19.77
C SER A 61 3.38 6.97 19.88
N ASP A 62 4.65 6.65 20.14
CA ASP A 62 5.70 7.63 20.33
C ASP A 62 6.36 8.07 19.02
N LYS A 63 5.99 7.44 17.88
CA LYS A 63 6.56 7.75 16.57
C LYS A 63 5.78 8.84 15.86
N LYS A 64 6.51 9.84 15.35
CA LYS A 64 5.98 10.80 14.37
C LYS A 64 5.96 10.16 12.98
N LEU A 65 4.87 9.48 12.65
CA LEU A 65 4.65 8.87 11.33
C LEU A 65 4.22 9.92 10.27
N LYS A 66 4.98 10.99 10.11
CA LYS A 66 4.71 12.09 9.17
C LYS A 66 5.62 11.99 7.95
N TYR A 67 5.18 11.24 6.94
CA TYR A 67 5.96 11.00 5.72
C TYR A 67 5.27 11.61 4.50
N GLN A 68 6.06 12.19 3.59
CA GLN A 68 5.63 12.53 2.25
C GLN A 68 6.28 11.55 1.27
N ILE A 69 5.47 10.62 0.75
CA ILE A 69 5.95 9.53 -0.11
C ILE A 69 5.67 9.88 -1.57
N LYS A 70 6.68 9.72 -2.42
CA LYS A 70 6.56 9.84 -3.87
C LYS A 70 6.65 8.44 -4.49
N LEU A 71 5.66 8.09 -5.32
CA LEU A 71 5.69 6.85 -6.09
C LEU A 71 6.60 7.04 -7.32
N GLU A 72 7.59 6.18 -7.48
CA GLU A 72 8.62 6.31 -8.52
C GLU A 72 8.58 5.19 -9.57
N SER A 73 8.01 4.05 -9.21
CA SER A 73 7.90 2.88 -10.07
C SER A 73 6.63 2.09 -9.79
N LEU A 74 6.30 1.20 -10.73
CA LEU A 74 5.30 0.15 -10.62
C LEU A 74 6.02 -1.18 -10.80
N SER A 75 5.78 -2.15 -9.91
CA SER A 75 6.40 -3.47 -10.00
C SER A 75 5.35 -4.54 -10.22
N LEU A 76 5.61 -5.45 -11.17
CA LEU A 76 4.91 -6.72 -11.28
C LEU A 76 5.52 -7.67 -10.26
N VAL A 77 4.68 -8.28 -9.45
CA VAL A 77 5.08 -9.20 -8.39
C VAL A 77 4.28 -10.48 -8.47
N HIS A 78 4.88 -11.58 -8.04
CA HIS A 78 4.19 -12.85 -7.85
C HIS A 78 4.48 -13.40 -6.46
N ARG A 79 3.59 -14.28 -5.98
CA ARG A 79 3.76 -14.98 -4.70
C ARG A 79 3.22 -16.39 -4.84
N ASP A 80 4.08 -17.37 -4.65
CA ASP A 80 3.66 -18.77 -4.46
C ASP A 80 3.14 -18.98 -3.03
N LEU A 81 2.25 -19.95 -2.84
CA LEU A 81 1.74 -20.29 -1.52
C LEU A 81 2.90 -20.69 -0.58
N GLY A 82 2.98 -20.02 0.57
CA GLY A 82 4.02 -20.29 1.58
C GLY A 82 5.39 -19.69 1.27
N LYS A 83 5.54 -18.93 0.18
CA LYS A 83 6.78 -18.21 -0.14
C LYS A 83 6.64 -16.70 0.07
N GLU A 84 7.80 -16.03 0.12
CA GLU A 84 7.90 -14.58 0.05
C GLU A 84 7.44 -14.06 -1.32
N VAL A 85 7.16 -12.75 -1.39
CA VAL A 85 6.80 -12.08 -2.65
C VAL A 85 8.07 -11.84 -3.47
N GLU A 86 8.05 -12.22 -4.74
CA GLU A 86 9.14 -11.98 -5.68
C GLU A 86 8.75 -10.88 -6.68
N ILE A 87 9.75 -10.08 -7.11
CA ILE A 87 9.57 -9.02 -8.11
C ILE A 87 9.99 -9.54 -9.47
N ASP A 88 9.04 -9.61 -10.40
CA ASP A 88 9.30 -10.02 -11.79
C ASP A 88 9.92 -8.90 -12.62
N GLN A 89 9.29 -7.72 -12.54
CA GLN A 89 9.68 -6.58 -13.37
C GLN A 89 9.32 -5.27 -12.68
N THR A 90 10.13 -4.23 -12.89
CA THR A 90 9.87 -2.87 -12.39
C THR A 90 9.87 -1.87 -13.54
N PHE A 91 8.82 -1.05 -13.59
CA PHE A 91 8.59 -0.01 -14.58
C PHE A 91 8.70 1.36 -13.91
N GLY A 92 9.53 2.25 -14.43
CA GLY A 92 9.61 3.62 -13.93
C GLY A 92 8.33 4.42 -14.26
N ILE A 93 7.88 5.28 -13.34
CA ILE A 93 6.76 6.19 -13.60
C ILE A 93 7.32 7.45 -14.31
N PRO A 94 6.89 7.75 -15.55
CA PRO A 94 7.42 8.90 -16.28
C PRO A 94 7.18 10.21 -15.52
N LYS A 95 8.24 11.01 -15.34
CA LYS A 95 8.09 12.38 -14.85
C LYS A 95 7.34 13.18 -15.91
N ARG A 96 6.20 13.77 -15.56
CA ARG A 96 5.46 14.68 -16.45
C ARG A 96 6.43 15.75 -16.95
N ARG A 97 6.71 15.78 -18.27
CA ARG A 97 7.54 16.84 -18.88
C ARG A 97 6.91 18.18 -18.52
N LYS A 98 7.66 19.09 -17.88
CA LYS A 98 7.26 20.49 -17.80
C LYS A 98 7.06 20.96 -19.24
N ARG A 99 5.87 21.45 -19.59
CA ARG A 99 5.68 22.17 -20.86
C ARG A 99 6.72 23.31 -20.84
N LYS A 100 7.64 23.30 -21.80
CA LYS A 100 8.44 24.49 -22.09
C LYS A 100 7.42 25.50 -22.62
N ASN A 101 7.21 26.57 -21.84
CA ASN A 101 6.57 27.78 -22.36
C ASN A 101 7.48 28.41 -23.42
#